data_AF-A0A6V8LJB9-F1
#
_entry.id   AF-A0A6V8LJB9-F1
#
_cell.length_a   1.000
_cell.length_b   1.000
_cell.length_c   1.000
_cell.angle_alpha   90.00
_cell.angle_beta   90.00
_cell.angle_gamma   90.00
#
_symmetry.space_group_name_H-M   'P 1'
#
loop_
_entity.id
_entity.type
_entity.pdbx_description
1 polymer ?
#
loop_
_entity_poly.entity_id
_entity_poly.type
_entity_poly.pdbx_seq_one_letter_code
_entity_poly.pdbx_strand_id
1 'polypeptide(L)'
;MGGGRAAALAAEISRYVYQGRRRVGEFISPRQRQARIATITVGVVALLLVVIVAAISPDGEEPAGQGLALPTEQPPPAEATAAEGLGSATPGEPGTTAPATPSRTPRRSTAPAIPPPPRTPAGPTTTYYEAEDALLIGAAEVSNMPEASGGQIVHDLGTDQYGRSGQISFTRVTVPIATRYALTVFYVSGENRYALLSVNNGPAYQLGFPSNGGWDRVGRQTFTISLNAGQNSLTFSNPYGWAPRLDRISILG
;
A
#
# COMPACT_ATOMS: atom_id res chain seq x y z
N MET A 1 12.87 50.50 45.37
CA MET A 1 11.48 50.00 45.23
C MET A 1 10.96 50.43 43.86
N GLY A 2 10.98 49.67 42.77
CA GLY A 2 11.07 48.22 42.58
C GLY A 2 9.78 47.58 42.04
N GLY A 3 8.68 48.33 41.87
CA GLY A 3 7.35 47.73 41.60
C GLY A 3 6.59 48.24 40.36
N GLY A 4 7.06 49.27 39.65
CA GLY A 4 6.27 49.94 38.61
C GLY A 4 6.38 49.36 37.19
N ARG A 5 7.34 48.47 36.91
CA ARG A 5 7.60 47.96 35.55
C ARG A 5 7.09 46.52 35.29
N ALA A 6 6.72 45.79 36.34
CA ALA A 6 6.14 44.45 36.20
C ALA A 6 4.64 44.47 35.86
N ALA A 7 3.92 45.53 36.25
CA ALA A 7 2.48 45.65 36.00
C ALA A 7 2.16 46.07 34.55
N ALA A 8 3.09 46.72 33.83
CA ALA A 8 2.87 47.16 32.45
C ALA A 8 3.15 46.08 31.40
N LEU A 9 3.91 45.01 31.73
CA LEU A 9 4.17 43.88 30.82
C LEU A 9 3.11 42.77 30.90
N ALA A 10 2.29 42.75 31.96
CA ALA A 10 1.19 41.79 32.10
C ALA A 10 -0.07 42.18 31.30
N ALA A 11 -0.17 43.42 30.83
CA ALA A 11 -1.34 43.92 30.10
C ALA A 11 -1.29 43.69 28.58
N GLU A 12 -0.16 43.21 28.02
CA GLU A 12 0.03 43.04 26.57
C GLU A 12 0.10 41.57 26.12
N ILE A 13 -0.22 40.60 27.00
CA ILE A 13 -0.37 39.17 26.64
C ILE A 13 -1.78 38.68 27.00
N SER A 14 -2.81 39.48 26.72
CA SER A 14 -4.22 39.14 27.00
C SER A 14 -5.15 39.29 25.79
N ARG A 15 -4.64 39.12 24.57
CA ARG A 15 -5.49 39.03 23.36
C ARG A 15 -5.15 37.84 22.47
N TYR A 16 -5.31 36.64 23.00
CA TYR A 16 -5.67 35.47 22.19
C TYR A 16 -6.60 34.57 23.01
N VAL A 17 -7.76 35.12 23.39
CA VAL A 17 -8.87 34.32 23.90
C VAL A 17 -9.59 33.74 22.68
N TYR A 18 -9.32 32.48 22.35
CA TYR A 18 -10.16 31.71 21.43
C TYR A 18 -11.53 31.51 22.08
N GLN A 19 -12.53 32.30 21.67
CA GLN A 19 -13.92 32.06 22.03
C GLN A 19 -14.53 31.01 21.10
N GLY A 20 -14.32 29.74 21.45
CA GLY A 20 -15.06 28.62 20.85
C GLY A 20 -16.54 28.71 21.22
N ARG A 21 -17.38 28.97 20.21
CA ARG A 21 -18.85 29.01 20.30
C ARG A 21 -19.38 27.68 20.83
N ARG A 22 -19.77 27.61 22.10
CA ARG A 22 -20.49 26.46 22.66
C ARG A 22 -21.86 26.34 21.97
N ARG A 23 -21.97 25.45 20.96
CA ARG A 23 -23.27 24.90 20.60
C ARG A 23 -23.61 23.85 21.65
N VAL A 24 -24.72 24.08 22.33
CA VAL A 24 -25.31 23.16 23.29
C VAL A 24 -25.61 21.86 22.54
N GLY A 25 -24.78 20.84 22.76
CA GLY A 25 -24.98 19.52 22.18
C GLY A 25 -26.16 18.85 22.88
N GLU A 26 -27.10 18.36 22.08
CA GLU A 26 -28.26 17.60 22.52
C GLU A 26 -27.85 16.44 23.44
N PHE A 27 -28.45 16.39 24.63
CA PHE A 27 -28.10 15.44 25.68
C PHE A 27 -28.64 14.05 25.30
N ILE A 28 -27.84 13.24 24.58
CA ILE A 28 -28.22 11.87 24.21
C ILE A 28 -28.23 11.01 25.48
N SER A 29 -29.41 10.54 25.86
CA SER A 29 -29.60 9.77 27.09
C SER A 29 -28.80 8.44 27.08
N PRO A 30 -28.36 7.94 28.26
CA PRO A 30 -27.62 6.67 28.36
C PRO A 30 -28.30 5.47 27.69
N ARG A 31 -29.63 5.49 27.61
CA ARG A 31 -30.44 4.46 26.94
C ARG A 31 -30.21 4.41 25.43
N GLN A 32 -30.03 5.56 24.77
CA GLN A 32 -29.71 5.62 23.35
C GLN A 32 -28.27 5.18 23.05
N ARG A 33 -27.35 5.38 24.00
CA ARG A 33 -25.96 4.90 23.91
C ARG A 33 -25.88 3.37 24.00
N GLN A 34 -26.68 2.76 24.86
CA GLN A 34 -26.77 1.29 24.95
C GLN A 34 -27.51 0.66 23.76
N ALA A 35 -28.54 1.30 23.23
CA ALA A 35 -29.22 0.81 22.02
C ALA A 35 -28.25 0.72 20.81
N ARG A 36 -27.38 1.72 20.62
CA ARG A 36 -26.39 1.71 19.52
C ARG A 36 -25.30 0.64 19.67
N ILE A 37 -24.85 0.38 20.90
CA ILE A 37 -23.86 -0.67 21.19
C ILE A 37 -24.50 -2.06 20.99
N ALA A 38 -25.75 -2.26 21.41
CA ALA A 38 -26.45 -3.53 21.23
C ALA A 38 -26.67 -3.87 19.74
N THR A 39 -27.01 -2.90 18.89
CA THR A 39 -27.20 -3.13 17.44
C THR A 39 -25.91 -3.57 16.74
N ILE A 40 -24.76 -3.02 17.11
CA ILE A 40 -23.47 -3.38 16.51
C ILE A 40 -23.05 -4.80 16.93
N THR A 41 -23.22 -5.17 18.21
CA THR A 41 -22.84 -6.51 18.68
C THR A 41 -23.72 -7.60 18.06
N VAL A 42 -25.03 -7.40 17.94
CA VAL A 42 -25.93 -8.38 17.30
C VAL A 42 -25.58 -8.54 15.81
N GLY A 43 -25.26 -7.46 15.10
CA GLY A 43 -24.85 -7.51 13.70
C GLY A 43 -23.55 -8.29 13.46
N VAL A 44 -22.54 -8.10 14.33
CA VAL A 44 -21.25 -8.82 14.23
C VAL A 44 -21.41 -10.31 14.55
N VAL A 45 -22.24 -10.67 15.54
CA VAL A 45 -22.52 -12.07 15.89
C VAL A 45 -23.32 -12.77 14.78
N ALA A 46 -24.32 -12.11 14.19
CA ALA A 46 -25.06 -12.67 13.06
C ALA A 46 -24.16 -12.89 11.83
N LEU A 47 -23.26 -11.93 11.53
CA LEU A 47 -22.31 -12.07 10.43
C LEU A 47 -21.31 -13.21 10.67
N LEU A 48 -20.79 -13.35 11.89
CA LEU A 48 -19.92 -14.46 12.27
C LEU A 48 -20.64 -15.82 12.17
N LEU A 49 -21.90 -15.90 12.58
CA LEU A 49 -22.69 -17.13 12.46
C LEU A 49 -22.96 -17.53 11.00
N VAL A 50 -23.23 -16.56 10.12
CA VAL A 50 -23.41 -16.83 8.68
C VAL A 50 -22.13 -17.37 8.04
N VAL A 51 -20.96 -16.82 8.39
CA VAL A 51 -19.66 -17.30 7.91
C VAL A 51 -19.36 -18.71 8.42
N ILE A 52 -19.70 -19.01 9.67
CA ILE A 52 -19.51 -20.35 10.26
C ILE A 52 -20.43 -21.38 9.61
N VAL A 53 -21.71 -21.04 9.35
CA VAL A 53 -22.65 -21.95 8.67
C VAL A 53 -22.23 -22.21 7.22
N ALA A 54 -21.74 -21.19 6.50
CA ALA A 54 -21.23 -21.35 5.14
C ALA A 54 -19.95 -22.21 5.04
N ALA A 55 -19.19 -22.34 6.14
CA ALA A 55 -17.99 -23.18 6.21
C ALA A 55 -18.27 -24.62 6.69
N ILE A 56 -19.50 -24.93 7.13
CA ILE A 56 -19.87 -26.23 7.70
C ILE A 56 -20.84 -27.01 6.78
N SER A 57 -21.29 -26.45 5.65
CA SER A 57 -22.07 -27.21 4.67
C SER A 57 -21.24 -28.38 4.08
N PRO A 58 -21.67 -29.64 4.27
CA PRO A 58 -21.04 -30.79 3.63
C PRO A 58 -21.69 -30.99 2.26
N ASP A 59 -21.12 -30.44 1.20
CA ASP A 59 -21.55 -30.77 -0.16
C ASP A 59 -20.78 -32.01 -0.65
N GLY A 60 -21.48 -33.15 -0.75
CA GLY A 60 -21.04 -34.25 -1.60
C GLY A 60 -21.44 -35.65 -1.15
N GLU A 61 -22.74 -35.96 -1.08
CA GLU A 61 -23.22 -37.34 -1.01
C GLU A 61 -24.09 -37.65 -2.23
N GLU A 62 -23.50 -38.24 -3.26
CA GLU A 62 -24.23 -38.98 -4.29
C GLU A 62 -24.48 -40.42 -3.80
N PRO A 63 -25.71 -40.96 -3.91
CA PRO A 63 -25.96 -42.36 -3.55
C PRO A 63 -25.54 -43.30 -4.68
N ALA A 64 -24.76 -44.32 -4.29
CA ALA A 64 -24.31 -45.41 -5.15
C ALA A 64 -25.48 -46.23 -5.74
N GLY A 65 -25.40 -46.52 -7.03
CA GLY A 65 -26.29 -47.43 -7.75
C GLY A 65 -25.55 -48.31 -8.76
N GLN A 66 -25.02 -49.43 -8.28
CA GLN A 66 -24.94 -50.76 -8.92
C GLN A 66 -24.28 -50.93 -10.31
N GLY A 67 -23.21 -51.74 -10.36
CA GLY A 67 -23.07 -52.73 -11.45
C GLY A 67 -21.68 -52.97 -12.06
N LEU A 68 -20.98 -53.97 -11.53
CA LEU A 68 -20.22 -55.02 -12.26
C LEU A 68 -19.03 -54.64 -13.19
N ALA A 69 -17.85 -55.09 -12.75
CA ALA A 69 -16.84 -55.90 -13.49
C ALA A 69 -15.39 -55.35 -13.55
N LEU A 70 -14.48 -56.32 -13.49
CA LEU A 70 -13.02 -56.31 -13.27
C LEU A 70 -12.23 -56.23 -14.62
N PRO A 71 -10.86 -56.23 -14.64
CA PRO A 71 -10.00 -55.20 -15.24
C PRO A 71 -9.44 -55.57 -16.63
N THR A 72 -8.31 -54.93 -17.00
CA THR A 72 -7.44 -55.04 -18.22
C THR A 72 -7.76 -53.90 -19.22
N GLU A 73 -6.84 -53.08 -19.74
CA GLU A 73 -5.51 -53.36 -20.28
C GLU A 73 -4.71 -52.04 -20.47
N GLN A 74 -3.38 -52.17 -20.42
CA GLN A 74 -2.32 -51.18 -20.58
C GLN A 74 -2.24 -50.61 -22.03
N PRO A 75 -1.74 -49.37 -22.27
CA PRO A 75 -1.62 -48.83 -23.62
C PRO A 75 -0.32 -49.27 -24.32
N PRO A 76 -0.29 -49.40 -25.66
CA PRO A 76 0.96 -49.30 -26.40
C PRO A 76 0.81 -48.40 -27.67
N PRO A 77 1.86 -48.22 -28.51
CA PRO A 77 2.80 -47.10 -28.42
C PRO A 77 2.89 -46.30 -29.75
N ALA A 78 3.81 -45.34 -29.79
CA ALA A 78 4.22 -44.62 -31.00
C ALA A 78 4.89 -45.54 -32.03
N GLU A 79 4.59 -45.36 -33.33
CA GLU A 79 5.56 -45.49 -34.42
C GLU A 79 5.03 -44.96 -35.77
N ALA A 80 5.98 -44.69 -36.67
CA ALA A 80 5.96 -43.86 -37.86
C ALA A 80 5.18 -44.41 -39.07
N THR A 81 4.83 -43.55 -40.04
CA THR A 81 4.94 -43.91 -41.47
C THR A 81 5.12 -42.69 -42.38
N ALA A 82 6.11 -42.78 -43.24
CA ALA A 82 6.38 -41.90 -44.37
C ALA A 82 5.42 -42.20 -45.54
N ALA A 83 5.22 -41.22 -46.42
CA ALA A 83 4.73 -41.45 -47.78
C ALA A 83 5.49 -40.55 -48.76
N GLU A 84 6.23 -41.19 -49.66
CA GLU A 84 6.86 -40.63 -50.85
C GLU A 84 5.83 -40.27 -51.92
N GLY A 85 6.17 -39.31 -52.77
CA GLY A 85 5.48 -39.01 -54.03
C GLY A 85 6.42 -38.35 -55.03
N LEU A 86 6.89 -39.15 -56.00
CA LEU A 86 7.78 -38.81 -57.12
C LEU A 86 7.03 -38.16 -58.29
N GLY A 87 7.73 -37.29 -59.06
CA GLY A 87 7.27 -36.83 -60.38
C GLY A 87 8.14 -35.77 -61.08
N SER A 88 9.12 -36.23 -61.87
CA SER A 88 9.88 -35.58 -62.98
C SER A 88 8.99 -34.87 -64.04
N ALA A 89 9.37 -34.00 -65.00
CA ALA A 89 10.61 -33.37 -65.51
C ALA A 89 10.26 -32.25 -66.56
N THR A 90 11.00 -31.11 -66.57
CA THR A 90 11.78 -30.39 -67.65
C THR A 90 11.18 -30.06 -69.06
N PRO A 91 11.67 -29.12 -69.94
CA PRO A 91 12.36 -27.78 -69.90
C PRO A 91 11.84 -26.68 -70.90
N GLY A 92 12.41 -25.44 -70.86
CA GLY A 92 12.69 -24.55 -72.03
C GLY A 92 12.43 -23.03 -71.83
N GLU A 93 13.42 -22.21 -71.41
CA GLU A 93 14.22 -21.20 -72.19
C GLU A 93 13.52 -19.85 -72.57
N PRO A 94 14.22 -18.73 -72.90
CA PRO A 94 15.39 -18.09 -72.25
C PRO A 94 15.29 -16.52 -72.13
N GLY A 95 16.19 -15.92 -71.34
CA GLY A 95 16.82 -14.62 -71.65
C GLY A 95 16.17 -13.30 -71.17
N THR A 96 16.84 -12.57 -70.27
CA THR A 96 17.31 -11.19 -70.48
C THR A 96 18.15 -10.74 -69.27
N THR A 97 19.38 -10.35 -69.56
CA THR A 97 20.41 -9.83 -68.65
C THR A 97 20.11 -8.39 -68.23
N ALA A 98 20.24 -8.10 -66.93
CA ALA A 98 20.38 -6.75 -66.38
C ALA A 98 21.76 -6.64 -65.68
N PRO A 99 22.47 -5.50 -65.76
CA PRO A 99 23.82 -5.39 -65.24
C PRO A 99 23.84 -5.26 -63.71
N ALA A 100 24.70 -6.03 -63.06
CA ALA A 100 24.94 -5.96 -61.62
C ALA A 100 25.88 -4.81 -61.27
N THR A 101 25.41 -3.87 -60.44
CA THR A 101 26.22 -2.88 -59.73
C THR A 101 27.03 -3.57 -58.63
N PRO A 102 28.35 -3.35 -58.48
CA PRO A 102 29.10 -3.89 -57.35
C PRO A 102 28.77 -3.11 -56.07
N SER A 103 27.84 -3.62 -55.25
CA SER A 103 27.68 -3.19 -53.87
C SER A 103 28.92 -3.59 -53.06
N ARG A 104 29.77 -2.62 -52.73
CA ARG A 104 30.80 -2.79 -51.69
C ARG A 104 30.11 -2.89 -50.33
N THR A 105 29.82 -4.10 -49.89
CA THR A 105 29.40 -4.36 -48.50
C THR A 105 30.62 -4.15 -47.59
N PRO A 106 30.61 -3.18 -46.65
CA PRO A 106 31.66 -3.10 -45.65
C PRO A 106 31.56 -4.34 -44.75
N ARG A 107 32.61 -5.17 -44.73
CA ARG A 107 32.71 -6.31 -43.82
C ARG A 107 32.79 -5.74 -42.39
N ARG A 108 31.66 -5.79 -41.66
CA ARG A 108 31.64 -5.48 -40.22
C ARG A 108 32.58 -6.45 -39.53
N SER A 109 33.73 -5.95 -39.12
CA SER A 109 34.71 -6.67 -38.31
C SER A 109 34.03 -7.06 -36.99
N THR A 110 33.70 -8.34 -36.83
CA THR A 110 33.23 -8.91 -35.57
C THR A 110 34.44 -9.17 -34.68
N ALA A 111 35.04 -8.10 -34.16
CA ALA A 111 35.87 -8.23 -32.96
C ALA A 111 34.95 -8.74 -31.82
N PRO A 112 35.34 -9.75 -31.04
CA PRO A 112 34.58 -10.17 -29.88
C PRO A 112 34.41 -8.98 -28.94
N ALA A 113 33.16 -8.59 -28.65
CA ALA A 113 32.90 -7.56 -27.65
C ALA A 113 33.38 -8.09 -26.30
N ILE A 114 34.30 -7.38 -25.66
CA ILE A 114 34.68 -7.64 -24.27
C ILE A 114 33.39 -7.53 -23.45
N PRO A 115 33.00 -8.56 -22.67
CA PRO A 115 31.81 -8.48 -21.85
C PRO A 115 31.95 -7.31 -20.87
N PRO A 116 30.91 -6.50 -20.66
CA PRO A 116 30.97 -5.42 -19.68
C PRO A 116 31.30 -5.99 -18.29
N PRO A 117 32.03 -5.24 -17.44
CA PRO A 117 32.38 -5.71 -16.11
C PRO A 117 31.12 -6.08 -15.31
N PRO A 118 31.22 -7.01 -14.35
CA PRO A 118 30.12 -7.33 -13.45
C PRO A 118 29.65 -6.04 -12.76
N ARG A 119 28.35 -5.75 -12.82
CA ARG A 119 27.80 -4.62 -12.06
C ARG A 119 27.87 -4.99 -10.58
N THR A 120 28.58 -4.21 -9.78
CA THR A 120 28.47 -4.28 -8.33
C THR A 120 27.01 -4.06 -7.94
N PRO A 121 26.39 -4.93 -7.11
CA PRO A 121 25.05 -4.66 -6.59
C PRO A 121 25.04 -3.29 -5.91
N ALA A 122 24.11 -2.42 -6.30
CA ALA A 122 23.92 -1.17 -5.60
C ALA A 122 23.59 -1.47 -4.12
N GLY A 123 24.21 -0.74 -3.21
CA GLY A 123 23.87 -0.81 -1.79
C GLY A 123 22.41 -0.42 -1.54
N PRO A 124 21.91 -0.61 -0.31
CA PRO A 124 20.52 -0.33 -0.01
C PRO A 124 20.18 1.14 -0.27
N THR A 125 19.00 1.39 -0.82
CA THR A 125 18.53 2.74 -1.19
C THR A 125 17.33 3.13 -0.35
N THR A 126 17.27 4.38 0.08
CA THR A 126 16.13 4.93 0.82
C THR A 126 15.30 5.80 -0.11
N THR A 127 14.03 5.47 -0.29
CA THR A 127 13.06 6.30 -1.03
C THR A 127 12.13 7.00 -0.04
N TYR A 128 11.89 8.30 -0.21
CA TYR A 128 11.02 9.11 0.63
C TYR A 128 9.71 9.46 -0.09
N TYR A 129 8.63 9.59 0.67
CA TYR A 129 7.31 10.01 0.19
C TYR A 129 6.70 10.99 1.20
N GLU A 130 6.46 12.22 0.77
CA GLU A 130 5.90 13.29 1.62
C GLU A 130 4.41 13.03 1.91
N ALA A 131 3.95 13.37 3.12
CA ALA A 131 2.57 13.13 3.51
C ALA A 131 1.60 14.09 2.83
N GLU A 132 2.00 15.34 2.61
CA GLU A 132 1.21 16.37 1.90
C GLU A 132 0.93 16.03 0.43
N ASP A 133 1.74 15.15 -0.17
CA ASP A 133 1.56 14.67 -1.55
C ASP A 133 0.71 13.40 -1.64
N ALA A 134 0.36 12.80 -0.49
CA ALA A 134 -0.44 11.58 -0.43
C ALA A 134 -1.93 11.85 -0.66
N LEU A 135 -2.69 10.79 -0.91
CA LEU A 135 -4.14 10.90 -1.00
C LEU A 135 -4.74 11.08 0.40
N LEU A 136 -5.34 12.25 0.65
CA LEU A 136 -6.09 12.54 1.87
C LEU A 136 -7.55 12.15 1.72
N ILE A 137 -8.10 11.49 2.75
CA ILE A 137 -9.47 10.97 2.73
C ILE A 137 -10.20 11.47 3.99
N GLY A 138 -11.42 11.94 3.80
CA GLY A 138 -12.26 12.39 4.91
C GLY A 138 -11.76 13.70 5.52
N ALA A 139 -11.57 13.71 6.84
CA ALA A 139 -11.21 14.90 7.62
C ALA A 139 -9.69 15.20 7.67
N ALA A 140 -8.86 14.43 6.97
CA ALA A 140 -7.42 14.65 6.98
C ALA A 140 -7.07 15.97 6.27
N GLU A 141 -6.20 16.77 6.89
CA GLU A 141 -5.86 18.11 6.41
C GLU A 141 -4.34 18.34 6.45
N VAL A 142 -3.85 19.17 5.52
CA VAL A 142 -2.47 19.65 5.50
C VAL A 142 -2.36 20.93 6.31
N SER A 143 -1.30 21.07 7.11
CA SER A 143 -0.92 22.36 7.69
C SER A 143 0.59 22.57 7.69
N ASN A 144 0.99 23.84 7.79
CA ASN A 144 2.38 24.23 7.82
C ASN A 144 3.03 23.84 9.16
N MET A 145 4.22 23.24 9.08
CA MET A 145 5.16 23.04 10.17
C MET A 145 6.57 23.25 9.61
N PRO A 146 7.25 24.38 9.89
CA PRO A 146 8.58 24.66 9.35
C PRO A 146 9.64 23.59 9.63
N GLU A 147 9.49 22.84 10.72
CA GLU A 147 10.40 21.77 11.15
C GLU A 147 10.20 20.46 10.39
N ALA A 148 9.10 20.32 9.64
CA ALA A 148 8.80 19.14 8.83
C ALA A 148 9.55 19.14 7.49
N SER A 149 9.69 17.96 6.91
CA SER A 149 10.08 17.84 5.50
C SER A 149 9.05 18.57 4.64
N GLY A 150 9.50 19.28 3.61
CA GLY A 150 8.58 20.10 2.80
C GLY A 150 7.91 21.28 3.53
N GLY A 151 8.13 21.45 4.85
CA GLY A 151 7.51 22.48 5.68
C GLY A 151 6.04 22.21 6.01
N GLN A 152 5.53 20.99 5.80
CA GLN A 152 4.13 20.64 5.97
C GLN A 152 3.96 19.30 6.68
N ILE A 153 2.81 19.12 7.33
CA ILE A 153 2.38 17.84 7.90
C ILE A 153 0.92 17.58 7.54
N VAL A 154 0.50 16.33 7.66
CA VAL A 154 -0.90 15.92 7.61
C VAL A 154 -1.39 15.61 9.02
N HIS A 155 -2.50 16.23 9.41
CA HIS A 155 -3.15 16.03 10.70
C HIS A 155 -4.62 15.61 10.54
N ASP A 156 -5.32 15.53 11.67
CA ASP A 156 -6.70 15.06 11.78
C ASP A 156 -6.89 13.64 11.22
N LEU A 157 -5.84 12.83 11.37
CA LEU A 157 -5.84 11.41 11.05
C LEU A 157 -6.48 10.60 12.18
N GLY A 158 -7.39 9.70 11.84
CA GLY A 158 -8.19 8.94 12.80
C GLY A 158 -9.55 9.58 13.07
N THR A 159 -10.28 9.04 14.05
CA THR A 159 -11.67 9.42 14.33
C THR A 159 -11.79 10.26 15.59
N ASP A 160 -12.47 11.40 15.48
CA ASP A 160 -12.78 12.27 16.60
C ASP A 160 -14.04 11.84 17.38
N GLN A 161 -14.30 12.49 18.52
CA GLN A 161 -15.45 12.19 19.37
C GLN A 161 -16.82 12.45 18.71
N TYR A 162 -16.84 13.16 17.57
CA TYR A 162 -18.04 13.46 16.79
C TYR A 162 -18.20 12.52 15.59
N GLY A 163 -17.29 11.55 15.42
CA GLY A 163 -17.31 10.58 14.33
C GLY A 163 -16.72 11.10 13.01
N ARG A 164 -16.09 12.28 13.00
CA ARG A 164 -15.33 12.73 11.83
C ARG A 164 -14.04 11.91 11.76
N SER A 165 -13.72 11.38 10.59
CA SER A 165 -12.60 10.47 10.40
C SER A 165 -11.71 10.93 9.25
N GLY A 166 -10.41 11.03 9.48
CA GLY A 166 -9.40 11.30 8.47
C GLY A 166 -8.48 10.10 8.23
N GLN A 167 -8.06 9.90 6.98
CA GLN A 167 -7.08 8.89 6.59
C GLN A 167 -6.12 9.46 5.56
N ILE A 168 -4.97 8.81 5.43
CA ILE A 168 -3.94 9.14 4.43
C ILE A 168 -3.51 7.87 3.72
N SER A 169 -3.39 7.93 2.40
CA SER A 169 -2.95 6.80 1.57
C SER A 169 -1.80 7.18 0.63
N PHE A 170 -0.65 6.56 0.83
CA PHE A 170 0.48 6.62 -0.09
C PHE A 170 0.25 5.59 -1.19
N THR A 171 -0.30 6.03 -2.32
CA THR A 171 -0.80 5.14 -3.39
C THR A 171 0.27 4.65 -4.36
N ARG A 172 1.48 5.23 -4.31
CA ARG A 172 2.54 5.02 -5.31
C ARG A 172 3.87 4.56 -4.73
N VAL A 173 3.83 3.80 -3.63
CA VAL A 173 5.04 3.24 -3.02
C VAL A 173 5.60 2.12 -3.89
N THR A 174 6.73 2.35 -4.55
CA THR A 174 7.28 1.42 -5.53
C THR A 174 8.53 0.73 -5.01
N VAL A 175 8.60 -0.60 -5.12
CA VAL A 175 9.77 -1.40 -4.73
C VAL A 175 10.14 -2.43 -5.80
N PRO A 176 11.43 -2.80 -5.95
CA PRO A 176 11.88 -3.62 -7.07
C PRO A 176 11.50 -5.11 -6.95
N ILE A 177 11.35 -5.62 -5.72
CA ILE A 177 11.11 -7.04 -5.46
C ILE A 177 10.05 -7.21 -4.35
N ALA A 178 9.35 -8.35 -4.35
CA ALA A 178 8.39 -8.66 -3.30
C ALA A 178 9.13 -9.21 -2.08
N THR A 179 9.23 -8.43 -1.00
CA THR A 179 9.92 -8.82 0.23
C THR A 179 9.49 -7.95 1.42
N ARG A 180 10.14 -8.14 2.57
CA ARG A 180 10.02 -7.26 3.73
C ARG A 180 10.93 -6.06 3.60
N TYR A 181 10.37 -4.87 3.78
CA TYR A 181 11.08 -3.59 3.76
C TYR A 181 11.00 -2.91 5.13
N ALA A 182 12.00 -2.10 5.45
CA ALA A 182 11.92 -1.21 6.60
C ALA A 182 11.16 0.07 6.19
N LEU A 183 9.96 0.23 6.75
CA LEU A 183 9.17 1.44 6.69
C LEU A 183 9.53 2.32 7.88
N THR A 184 10.14 3.47 7.63
CA THR A 184 10.26 4.52 8.65
C THR A 184 9.16 5.56 8.43
N VAL A 185 8.37 5.80 9.45
CA VAL A 185 7.35 6.85 9.48
C VAL A 185 7.89 8.02 10.28
N PHE A 186 7.92 9.20 9.66
CA PHE A 186 8.23 10.47 10.30
C PHE A 186 6.91 11.10 10.74
N TYR A 187 6.82 11.41 12.03
CA TYR A 187 5.54 11.76 12.65
C TYR A 187 5.71 12.79 13.76
N VAL A 188 4.61 13.40 14.15
CA VAL A 188 4.52 14.36 15.25
C VAL A 188 3.43 13.89 16.20
N SER A 189 3.77 13.72 17.49
CA SER A 189 2.81 13.32 18.50
C SER A 189 3.20 13.82 19.89
N GLY A 190 2.36 14.67 20.48
CA GLY A 190 2.54 15.12 21.87
C GLY A 190 2.26 14.03 22.91
N GLU A 191 1.59 12.95 22.52
CA GLU A 191 1.21 11.83 23.40
C GLU A 191 1.41 10.48 22.68
N ASN A 192 1.35 9.37 23.43
CA ASN A 192 1.40 8.05 22.81
C ASN A 192 0.14 7.80 21.99
N ARG A 193 0.32 7.52 20.69
CA ARG A 193 -0.78 7.23 19.76
C ARG A 193 -0.49 5.95 18.99
N TYR A 194 -1.50 5.49 18.26
CA TYR A 194 -1.32 4.42 17.29
C TYR A 194 -2.07 4.75 16.00
N ALA A 195 -1.66 4.12 14.92
CA ALA A 195 -2.41 4.08 13.67
C ALA A 195 -2.57 2.62 13.22
N LEU A 196 -3.64 2.33 12.50
CA LEU A 196 -3.81 1.09 11.77
C LEU A 196 -3.27 1.29 10.35
N LEU A 197 -2.30 0.45 9.96
CA LEU A 197 -1.75 0.42 8.61
C LEU A 197 -2.37 -0.73 7.82
N SER A 198 -3.01 -0.42 6.69
CA SER A 198 -3.37 -1.40 5.65
C SER A 198 -2.39 -1.29 4.49
N VAL A 199 -1.86 -2.43 4.06
CA VAL A 199 -0.99 -2.55 2.88
C VAL A 199 -1.80 -3.18 1.76
N ASN A 200 -1.87 -2.54 0.59
CA ASN A 200 -2.59 -3.05 -0.58
C ASN A 200 -4.05 -3.44 -0.28
N ASN A 201 -4.74 -2.64 0.54
CA ASN A 201 -6.11 -2.91 1.03
C ASN A 201 -6.28 -4.22 1.81
N GLY A 202 -5.18 -4.83 2.27
CA GLY A 202 -5.21 -6.02 3.12
C GLY A 202 -5.62 -5.71 4.57
N PRO A 203 -5.67 -6.74 5.43
CA PRO A 203 -5.95 -6.58 6.85
C PRO A 203 -5.05 -5.53 7.50
N ALA A 204 -5.65 -4.63 8.27
CA ALA A 204 -4.90 -3.58 8.94
C ALA A 204 -4.25 -4.09 10.23
N TYR A 205 -3.03 -3.62 10.53
CA TYR A 205 -2.32 -3.93 11.76
C TYR A 205 -1.89 -2.65 12.48
N GLN A 206 -1.78 -2.75 13.81
CA GLN A 206 -1.51 -1.61 14.67
C GLN A 206 -0.03 -1.24 14.68
N LEU A 207 0.25 0.04 14.47
CA LEU A 207 1.56 0.67 14.60
C LEU A 207 1.54 1.63 15.78
N GLY A 208 2.43 1.41 16.76
CA GLY A 208 2.56 2.27 17.93
C GLY A 208 3.52 3.43 17.69
N PHE A 209 3.13 4.62 18.12
CA PHE A 209 3.88 5.87 18.01
C PHE A 209 4.00 6.52 19.38
N PRO A 210 5.16 6.38 20.06
CA PRO A 210 5.42 7.06 21.32
C PRO A 210 5.31 8.58 21.19
N SER A 211 5.07 9.28 22.30
CA SER A 211 5.25 10.74 22.33
C SER A 211 6.69 11.07 21.99
N ASN A 212 6.89 12.07 21.12
CA ASN A 212 8.21 12.56 20.74
C ASN A 212 8.53 13.93 21.37
N GLY A 213 7.75 14.35 22.38
CA GLY A 213 8.01 15.52 23.20
C GLY A 213 7.22 16.78 22.83
N GLY A 214 6.33 16.73 21.84
CA GLY A 214 5.50 17.89 21.48
C GLY A 214 4.74 17.77 20.16
N TRP A 215 4.06 18.85 19.78
CA TRP A 215 3.32 18.98 18.52
C TRP A 215 4.07 19.80 17.46
N ASP A 216 5.33 20.12 17.75
CA ASP A 216 6.25 21.03 17.06
C ASP A 216 7.60 20.35 16.73
N ARG A 217 7.69 19.03 16.90
CA ARG A 217 8.89 18.25 16.66
C ARG A 217 8.57 17.01 15.83
N VAL A 218 9.40 16.73 14.82
CA VAL A 218 9.34 15.49 14.06
C VAL A 218 10.14 14.39 14.77
N GLY A 219 9.49 13.27 15.01
CA GLY A 219 10.06 12.01 15.47
C GLY A 219 10.02 10.99 14.34
N ARG A 220 10.59 9.80 14.58
CA ARG A 220 10.53 8.70 13.62
C ARG A 220 10.32 7.37 14.32
N GLN A 221 9.59 6.47 13.66
CA GLN A 221 9.41 5.09 14.11
C GLN A 221 9.58 4.16 12.91
N THR A 222 10.36 3.10 13.08
CA THR A 222 10.61 2.12 12.02
C THR A 222 9.86 0.82 12.28
N PHE A 223 9.26 0.29 11.22
CA PHE A 223 8.49 -0.94 11.20
C PHE A 223 8.94 -1.82 10.04
N THR A 224 8.71 -3.12 10.16
CA THR A 224 8.94 -4.08 9.06
C THR A 224 7.61 -4.38 8.40
N ILE A 225 7.51 -4.14 7.09
CA ILE A 225 6.29 -4.36 6.31
C ILE A 225 6.58 -5.24 5.11
N SER A 226 5.62 -6.06 4.68
CA SER A 226 5.73 -6.82 3.43
C SER A 226 5.16 -6.01 2.28
N LEU A 227 5.92 -5.88 1.19
CA LEU A 227 5.50 -5.21 -0.04
C LEU A 227 5.59 -6.16 -1.23
N ASN A 228 4.73 -5.95 -2.22
CA ASN A 228 4.79 -6.63 -3.51
C ASN A 228 5.79 -5.91 -4.42
N ALA A 229 6.36 -6.62 -5.40
CA ALA A 229 7.15 -5.98 -6.45
C ALA A 229 6.27 -5.00 -7.23
N GLY A 230 6.82 -3.83 -7.59
CA GLY A 230 6.08 -2.76 -8.24
C GLY A 230 5.38 -1.84 -7.24
N GLN A 231 4.21 -1.33 -7.63
CA GLN A 231 3.47 -0.32 -6.89
C GLN A 231 2.64 -0.93 -5.75
N ASN A 232 2.67 -0.29 -4.58
CA ASN A 232 1.93 -0.64 -3.39
C ASN A 232 1.18 0.58 -2.84
N SER A 233 0.06 0.33 -2.15
CA SER A 233 -0.63 1.33 -1.36
C SER A 233 -0.40 1.11 0.14
N LEU A 234 -0.13 2.20 0.87
CA LEU A 234 -0.02 2.21 2.32
C LEU A 234 -1.04 3.20 2.90
N THR A 235 -2.08 2.69 3.54
CA THR A 235 -3.16 3.50 4.11
C THR A 235 -3.11 3.50 5.63
N PHE A 236 -2.98 4.68 6.22
CA PHE A 236 -3.03 4.89 7.67
C PHE A 236 -4.40 5.43 8.07
N SER A 237 -5.00 4.79 9.07
CA SER A 237 -6.31 5.15 9.62
C SER A 237 -6.34 4.88 11.12
N ASN A 238 -7.35 5.38 11.84
CA ASN A 238 -7.63 4.92 13.19
C ASN A 238 -9.12 5.16 13.53
N PRO A 239 -9.98 4.14 13.47
CA PRO A 239 -11.41 4.32 13.74
C PRO A 239 -11.72 4.53 15.23
N TYR A 240 -10.74 4.35 16.11
CA TYR A 240 -10.92 4.31 17.57
C TYR A 240 -10.35 5.55 18.28
N GLY A 241 -9.74 6.47 17.55
CA GLY A 241 -9.17 7.70 18.10
C GLY A 241 -8.22 8.37 17.11
N TRP A 242 -7.54 9.41 17.58
CA TRP A 242 -6.57 10.11 16.76
C TRP A 242 -5.28 9.30 16.55
N ALA A 243 -4.81 9.26 15.32
CA ALA A 243 -3.47 8.86 14.92
C ALA A 243 -2.47 10.02 15.14
N PRO A 244 -1.15 9.76 15.10
CA PRO A 244 -0.17 10.85 15.04
C PRO A 244 -0.33 11.66 13.74
N ARG A 245 0.20 12.89 13.73
CA ARG A 245 0.35 13.65 12.48
C ARG A 245 1.52 13.09 11.70
N LEU A 246 1.43 13.03 10.37
CA LEU A 246 2.48 12.48 9.52
C LEU A 246 3.20 13.59 8.76
N ASP A 247 4.52 13.51 8.75
CA ASP A 247 5.43 14.35 7.95
C ASP A 247 5.73 13.64 6.64
N ARG A 248 6.33 12.43 6.73
CA ARG A 248 6.64 11.61 5.55
C ARG A 248 6.85 10.15 5.91
N ILE A 249 7.02 9.32 4.90
CA ILE A 249 7.51 7.94 5.07
C ILE A 249 8.78 7.70 4.26
N SER A 250 9.57 6.71 4.66
CA SER A 250 10.65 6.19 3.84
C SER A 250 10.67 4.67 3.80
N ILE A 251 11.06 4.14 2.65
CA ILE A 251 11.28 2.71 2.42
C ILE A 251 12.77 2.48 2.16
N LEU A 252 13.41 1.68 3.01
CA LEU A 252 14.78 1.20 2.80
C LEU A 252 14.72 -0.16 2.08
N GLY A 253 15.28 -0.21 0.87
CA GLY A 253 15.27 -1.38 -0.02
C GLY A 253 16.63 -1.82 -0.49
#